data_AF-A0A4S8MLJ5-F1
#
_entry.id   AF-A0A4S8MLJ5-F1
#
_cell.length_a   1.000
_cell.length_b   1.000
_cell.length_c   1.000
_cell.angle_alpha   90.00
_cell.angle_beta   90.00
_cell.angle_gamma   90.00
#
_symmetry.space_group_name_H-M   'P 1'
#
loop_
_entity.id
_entity.type
_entity.pdbx_description
1 polymer ?
#
loop_
_entity_poly.entity_id
_entity_poly.type
_entity_poly.pdbx_seq_one_letter_code
_entity_poly.pdbx_strand_id
1 'polypeptide(L)'
;MATPTGENVSTSPGSVHEAKNWLSRESQITFIAVYNFLQIFGLVLVLLVFTTAALSSQIRRAKIWYIFMLGWIVWCISCLLLIVNRNCTGPRLVYISGSTGICGSSSLYFSIKSTIKQSGIPPAKWQTLMVNATPPVLYICVFVESLLYGISMPRQVQREPTGMYCHIAAPFPSIISAALVAIFAVSMIIFESMTRRWSNLVKPGQSITSLSSQ
;
A
#
# COMPACT_ATOMS: atom_id res chain seq x y z
N MET A 1 58.70 -7.76 -54.29
CA MET A 1 58.87 -8.02 -52.84
C MET A 1 58.09 -6.94 -52.12
N ALA A 2 56.82 -7.21 -51.80
CA ALA A 2 55.89 -6.23 -51.26
C ALA A 2 55.66 -6.51 -49.77
N THR A 3 55.96 -5.52 -48.95
CA THR A 3 55.84 -5.54 -47.50
C THR A 3 54.37 -5.36 -47.10
N PRO A 4 53.80 -6.21 -46.22
CA PRO A 4 52.44 -6.01 -45.74
C PRO A 4 52.43 -4.93 -44.65
N THR A 5 51.65 -3.89 -44.90
CA THR A 5 51.32 -2.80 -43.96
C THR A 5 50.43 -3.33 -42.84
N GLY A 6 50.87 -3.15 -41.59
CA GLY A 6 50.11 -3.53 -40.40
C GLY A 6 48.87 -2.67 -40.21
N GLU A 7 47.71 -3.33 -40.15
CA GLU A 7 46.46 -2.74 -39.67
C GLU A 7 46.48 -2.61 -38.15
N ASN A 8 46.49 -1.36 -37.67
CA ASN A 8 46.29 -1.04 -36.27
C ASN A 8 44.81 -1.24 -35.91
N VAL A 9 44.46 -2.43 -35.44
CA VAL A 9 43.15 -2.74 -34.86
C VAL A 9 42.97 -1.92 -33.58
N SER A 10 42.27 -0.79 -33.73
CA SER A 10 41.82 0.02 -32.61
C SER A 10 40.64 -0.69 -31.95
N THR A 11 40.90 -1.40 -30.86
CA THR A 11 39.89 -2.03 -30.00
C THR A 11 39.01 -0.93 -29.41
N SER A 12 37.85 -0.74 -30.03
CA SER A 12 36.87 0.28 -29.66
C SER A 12 36.33 0.02 -28.24
N PRO A 13 36.48 0.96 -27.30
CA PRO A 13 35.97 0.83 -25.91
C PRO A 13 34.44 0.78 -25.80
N GLY A 14 33.69 0.81 -26.92
CA GLY A 14 32.23 0.72 -26.94
C GLY A 14 31.65 -0.67 -26.64
N SER A 15 32.38 -1.76 -26.93
CA SER A 15 31.80 -3.12 -26.89
C SER A 15 31.48 -3.63 -25.48
N VAL A 16 32.29 -3.25 -24.48
CA VAL A 16 32.12 -3.70 -23.08
C VAL A 16 30.90 -3.02 -22.43
N HIS A 17 30.71 -1.72 -22.70
CA HIS A 17 29.57 -0.98 -22.17
C HIS A 17 28.24 -1.44 -22.80
N GLU A 18 28.24 -1.76 -24.09
CA GLU A 18 27.05 -2.31 -24.75
C GLU A 18 26.68 -3.68 -24.21
N ALA A 19 27.65 -4.60 -24.05
CA ALA A 19 27.39 -5.93 -23.51
C ALA A 19 26.77 -5.90 -22.10
N LYS A 20 27.23 -4.98 -21.24
CA LYS A 20 26.67 -4.78 -19.89
C LYS A 20 25.21 -4.30 -19.95
N ASN A 21 24.90 -3.39 -20.87
CA ASN A 21 23.55 -2.86 -21.04
C ASN A 21 22.57 -3.92 -21.56
N TRP A 22 23.02 -4.84 -22.43
CA TRP A 22 22.22 -5.96 -22.93
C TRP A 22 21.86 -6.95 -21.83
N LEU A 23 22.86 -7.40 -21.06
CA LEU A 23 22.66 -8.31 -19.92
C LEU A 23 21.71 -7.70 -18.88
N SER A 24 21.84 -6.40 -18.60
CA SER A 24 20.95 -5.69 -17.68
C SER A 24 19.49 -5.67 -18.19
N ARG A 25 19.28 -5.49 -19.49
CA ARG A 25 17.95 -5.45 -20.10
C ARG A 25 17.25 -6.80 -20.07
N GLU A 26 17.95 -7.90 -20.37
CA GLU A 26 17.36 -9.25 -20.32
C GLU A 26 16.92 -9.65 -18.91
N SER A 27 17.74 -9.32 -17.90
CA SER A 27 17.40 -9.51 -16.49
C SER A 27 16.14 -8.72 -16.12
N GLN A 28 16.01 -7.47 -16.58
CA GLN A 28 14.83 -6.64 -16.32
C GLN A 28 13.56 -7.22 -16.97
N ILE A 29 13.63 -7.67 -18.23
CA ILE A 29 12.47 -8.25 -18.92
C ILE A 29 11.98 -9.49 -18.17
N THR A 30 12.90 -10.37 -17.76
CA THR A 30 12.58 -11.58 -17.01
C THR A 30 11.96 -11.25 -15.65
N PHE A 31 12.53 -10.29 -14.93
CA PHE A 31 12.00 -9.85 -13.64
C PHE A 31 10.59 -9.28 -13.75
N ILE A 32 10.35 -8.41 -14.74
CA ILE A 32 9.02 -7.84 -15.02
C ILE A 32 8.02 -8.96 -15.35
N ALA A 33 8.41 -9.93 -16.18
CA ALA A 33 7.54 -11.04 -16.54
C ALA A 33 7.14 -11.91 -15.33
N VAL A 34 8.11 -12.25 -14.48
CA VAL A 34 7.87 -13.03 -13.24
C VAL A 34 6.99 -12.24 -12.28
N TYR A 35 7.28 -10.96 -12.08
CA TYR A 35 6.47 -10.08 -11.23
C TYR A 35 5.02 -10.02 -11.71
N ASN A 36 4.80 -9.81 -13.01
CA ASN A 36 3.47 -9.75 -13.61
C ASN A 36 2.72 -11.08 -13.44
N PHE A 37 3.41 -12.20 -13.66
CA PHE A 37 2.84 -13.53 -13.47
C PHE A 37 2.40 -13.74 -12.02
N LEU A 38 3.26 -13.43 -11.06
CA LEU A 38 2.94 -13.49 -9.63
C LEU A 38 1.77 -12.58 -9.26
N GLN A 39 1.68 -11.40 -9.88
CA GLN A 39 0.59 -10.45 -9.62
C GLN A 39 -0.76 -10.97 -10.11
N ILE A 40 -0.81 -11.50 -11.35
CA ILE A 40 -2.02 -12.12 -11.91
C ILE A 40 -2.42 -13.33 -11.08
N PHE A 41 -1.46 -14.21 -10.77
CA PHE A 41 -1.71 -15.40 -9.98
C PHE A 41 -2.21 -15.06 -8.57
N GLY A 42 -1.57 -14.08 -7.91
CA GLY A 42 -2.00 -13.57 -6.63
C GLY A 42 -3.41 -12.97 -6.67
N LEU A 43 -3.75 -12.20 -7.72
CA LEU A 43 -5.10 -11.66 -7.90
C LEU A 43 -6.13 -12.79 -8.03
N VAL A 44 -5.86 -13.81 -8.85
CA VAL A 44 -6.76 -14.95 -9.04
C VAL A 44 -6.96 -15.70 -7.74
N LEU A 45 -5.90 -15.99 -6.99
CA LEU A 45 -5.98 -16.67 -5.70
C LEU A 45 -6.76 -15.86 -4.66
N VAL A 46 -6.49 -14.55 -4.55
CA VAL A 46 -7.18 -13.67 -3.60
C VAL A 46 -8.66 -13.55 -3.97
N LEU A 47 -9.00 -13.43 -5.26
CA LEU A 47 -10.39 -13.43 -5.72
C LEU A 47 -11.09 -14.75 -5.39
N LEU A 48 -10.44 -15.89 -5.62
CA LEU A 48 -10.99 -17.20 -5.30
C LEU A 48 -11.24 -17.34 -3.79
N VAL A 49 -10.28 -16.95 -2.96
CA VAL A 49 -10.43 -16.97 -1.49
C VAL A 49 -11.53 -16.01 -1.04
N PHE A 50 -11.61 -14.82 -1.63
CA PHE A 50 -12.62 -13.82 -1.32
C PHE A 50 -14.02 -14.29 -1.71
N THR A 51 -14.21 -14.81 -2.92
CA THR A 51 -15.50 -15.34 -3.37
C THR A 51 -15.91 -16.56 -2.56
N THR A 52 -14.99 -17.49 -2.28
CA THR A 52 -15.26 -18.65 -1.42
C THR A 52 -15.72 -18.21 -0.02
N ALA A 53 -15.06 -17.21 0.57
CA ALA A 53 -15.44 -16.67 1.87
C ALA A 53 -16.71 -15.81 1.83
N ALA A 54 -17.07 -15.22 0.69
CA ALA A 54 -18.31 -14.47 0.52
C ALA A 54 -19.52 -15.40 0.33
N LEU A 55 -19.31 -16.54 -0.33
CA LEU A 55 -20.34 -17.56 -0.55
C LEU A 55 -20.54 -18.48 0.66
N SER A 56 -19.51 -18.66 1.49
CA SER A 56 -19.58 -19.46 2.71
C SER A 56 -20.19 -18.66 3.87
N SER A 57 -21.49 -18.80 4.09
CA SER A 57 -22.19 -18.26 5.27
C SER A 57 -21.78 -18.93 6.58
N GLN A 58 -21.13 -20.09 6.51
CA GLN A 58 -20.78 -20.92 7.67
C GLN A 58 -19.57 -20.37 8.44
N ILE A 59 -18.69 -19.60 7.80
CA ILE A 59 -17.47 -19.08 8.44
C ILE A 59 -17.70 -17.61 8.83
N ARG A 60 -17.98 -17.35 10.11
CA ARG A 60 -18.03 -15.99 10.67
C ARG A 60 -16.62 -15.39 10.70
N ARG A 61 -16.19 -14.78 9.58
CA ARG A 61 -14.92 -14.04 9.52
C ARG A 61 -15.10 -12.61 10.03
N ALA A 62 -14.05 -12.06 10.63
CA ALA A 62 -14.04 -10.67 11.07
C ALA A 62 -14.12 -9.72 9.86
N LYS A 63 -14.86 -8.61 9.99
CA LYS A 63 -15.01 -7.59 8.93
C LYS A 63 -13.66 -7.06 8.41
N ILE A 64 -12.66 -6.97 9.29
CA ILE A 64 -11.32 -6.50 8.94
C ILE A 64 -10.62 -7.40 7.92
N TRP A 65 -10.95 -8.70 7.92
CA TRP A 65 -10.39 -9.65 6.96
C TRP A 65 -10.86 -9.35 5.53
N TYR A 66 -12.14 -9.00 5.36
CA TYR A 66 -12.68 -8.62 4.05
C TYR A 66 -12.09 -7.31 3.54
N ILE A 67 -11.91 -6.32 4.43
CA ILE A 67 -11.28 -5.04 4.10
C ILE A 67 -9.83 -5.26 3.64
N PHE A 68 -9.10 -6.10 4.36
CA PHE A 68 -7.73 -6.48 4.01
C PHE A 68 -7.68 -7.14 2.62
N MET A 69 -8.51 -8.16 2.38
CA MET A 69 -8.56 -8.83 1.07
C MET A 69 -8.95 -7.88 -0.07
N LEU A 70 -9.91 -6.98 0.16
CA LEU A 70 -10.29 -5.97 -0.83
C LEU A 70 -9.11 -5.04 -1.15
N GLY A 71 -8.34 -4.63 -0.14
CA GLY A 71 -7.11 -3.84 -0.33
C GLY A 71 -6.10 -4.55 -1.23
N TRP A 72 -5.89 -5.85 -1.03
CA TRP A 72 -5.03 -6.67 -1.90
C TRP A 72 -5.55 -6.75 -3.33
N ILE A 73 -6.86 -6.90 -3.54
CA ILE A 73 -7.47 -6.91 -4.88
C ILE A 73 -7.23 -5.58 -5.58
N VAL A 74 -7.52 -4.46 -4.92
CA VAL A 74 -7.32 -3.10 -5.47
C VAL A 74 -5.85 -2.85 -5.79
N TRP A 75 -4.94 -3.29 -4.92
CA TRP A 75 -3.50 -3.24 -5.14
C TRP A 75 -3.10 -3.97 -6.43
N CYS A 76 -3.54 -5.23 -6.56
CA CYS A 76 -3.24 -6.06 -7.73
C CYS A 76 -3.79 -5.46 -9.02
N ILE A 77 -5.06 -5.03 -9.04
CA ILE A 77 -5.68 -4.39 -10.21
C ILE A 77 -4.89 -3.15 -10.61
N SER A 78 -4.52 -2.33 -9.63
CA SER A 78 -3.77 -1.10 -9.89
C SER A 78 -2.39 -1.40 -10.50
N CYS A 79 -1.70 -2.47 -10.07
CA CYS A 79 -0.45 -2.91 -10.70
C CYS A 79 -0.67 -3.46 -12.12
N LEU A 80 -1.75 -4.21 -12.36
CA LEU A 80 -2.05 -4.75 -13.69
C LEU A 80 -2.37 -3.65 -14.71
N LEU A 81 -3.06 -2.60 -14.27
CA LEU A 81 -3.37 -1.44 -15.13
C LEU A 81 -2.11 -0.73 -15.63
N LEU A 82 -1.03 -0.71 -14.84
CA LEU A 82 0.26 -0.16 -15.29
C LEU A 82 0.88 -0.96 -16.43
N ILE A 83 0.75 -2.28 -16.40
CA ILE A 83 1.32 -3.17 -17.42
C ILE A 83 0.61 -2.97 -18.75
N VAL A 84 -0.72 -2.83 -18.70
CA VAL A 84 -1.55 -2.61 -19.90
C VAL A 84 -1.18 -1.28 -20.57
N ASN A 85 -0.85 -0.26 -19.78
CA ASN A 85 -0.49 1.05 -20.29
C ASN A 85 1.03 1.25 -20.44
N ARG A 86 1.64 0.51 -21.38
CA ARG A 86 3.10 0.55 -21.63
C ARG A 86 3.63 1.91 -22.08
N ASN A 87 2.74 2.74 -22.61
CA ASN A 87 3.06 4.08 -23.07
C ASN A 87 2.63 5.05 -21.98
N CYS A 88 3.60 5.60 -21.25
CA CYS A 88 3.39 6.68 -20.27
C CYS A 88 2.87 7.98 -20.91
N THR A 89 2.37 7.93 -22.15
CA THR A 89 1.89 9.06 -22.94
C THR A 89 0.40 9.36 -22.77
N GLY A 90 -0.31 8.60 -21.93
CA GLY A 90 -1.73 8.84 -21.61
C GLY A 90 -1.95 9.31 -20.17
N PRO A 91 -2.98 10.16 -19.91
CA PRO A 91 -3.33 10.65 -18.57
C PRO A 91 -4.02 9.57 -17.70
N ARG A 92 -3.57 8.32 -17.73
CA ARG A 92 -4.31 7.20 -17.13
C ARG A 92 -3.40 6.34 -16.25
N LEU A 93 -3.63 6.52 -14.95
CA LEU A 93 -3.09 5.79 -13.79
C LEU A 93 -1.59 5.94 -13.55
N VAL A 94 -1.25 6.97 -12.78
CA VAL A 94 0.05 7.10 -12.11
C VAL A 94 -0.03 6.32 -10.81
N TYR A 95 0.81 5.32 -10.64
CA TYR A 95 0.77 4.46 -9.46
C TYR A 95 1.70 4.97 -8.35
N ILE A 96 1.14 4.96 -7.14
CA ILE A 96 1.78 5.17 -5.84
C ILE A 96 2.53 3.87 -5.45
N SER A 97 3.72 3.61 -6.01
CA SER A 97 4.38 2.30 -5.77
C SER A 97 5.26 2.26 -4.52
N GLY A 98 5.46 3.40 -3.84
CA GLY A 98 6.50 3.49 -2.80
C GLY A 98 6.02 3.41 -1.35
N SER A 99 4.87 3.99 -1.00
CA SER A 99 4.59 4.32 0.41
C SER A 99 3.52 3.47 1.10
N THR A 100 2.68 2.79 0.32
CA THR A 100 1.47 2.11 0.81
C THR A 100 1.75 0.75 1.45
N GLY A 101 2.87 0.09 1.13
CA GLY A 101 3.23 -1.21 1.69
C GLY A 101 3.69 -1.17 3.16
N ILE A 102 4.39 -0.10 3.57
CA ILE A 102 5.00 -0.01 4.91
C ILE A 102 4.07 0.69 5.91
N CYS A 103 3.23 1.64 5.46
CA CYS A 103 2.27 2.32 6.34
C CYS A 103 1.02 1.49 6.68
N GLY A 104 0.64 0.53 5.82
CA GLY A 104 -0.55 -0.31 6.05
C GLY A 104 -0.37 -1.31 7.20
N SER A 105 0.84 -1.87 7.35
CA SER A 105 1.11 -2.92 8.33
C SER A 105 1.20 -2.40 9.78
N SER A 106 1.75 -1.20 9.99
CA SER A 106 1.83 -0.56 11.31
C SER A 106 0.45 -0.12 11.82
N SER A 107 -0.39 0.42 10.93
CA SER A 107 -1.77 0.81 11.23
C SER A 107 -2.62 -0.39 11.66
N LEU A 108 -2.44 -1.53 11.00
CA LEU A 108 -3.13 -2.77 11.34
C LEU A 108 -2.64 -3.36 12.67
N TYR A 109 -1.33 -3.31 12.93
CA TYR A 109 -0.75 -3.73 14.21
C TYR A 109 -1.27 -2.91 15.39
N PHE A 110 -1.38 -1.59 15.23
CA PHE A 110 -1.91 -0.70 16.26
C PHE A 110 -3.41 -0.94 16.52
N SER A 111 -4.18 -1.19 15.46
CA SER A 111 -5.60 -1.54 15.54
C SER A 111 -5.83 -2.87 16.29
N ILE A 112 -4.97 -3.86 16.07
CA ILE A 112 -5.02 -5.15 16.79
C ILE A 112 -4.65 -4.97 18.26
N LYS A 113 -3.57 -4.22 18.57
CA LYS A 113 -3.17 -3.98 19.96
C LYS A 113 -4.19 -3.16 20.76
N SER A 114 -4.88 -2.20 20.13
CA SER A 114 -5.94 -1.42 20.79
C SER A 114 -7.16 -2.29 21.08
N THR A 115 -7.47 -3.24 20.18
CA THR A 115 -8.59 -4.20 20.34
C THR A 115 -8.30 -5.24 21.44
N ILE A 116 -7.06 -5.72 21.57
CA ILE A 116 -6.70 -6.76 22.55
C ILE A 116 -6.66 -6.21 24.00
N LYS A 117 -6.39 -4.92 24.20
CA LYS A 117 -6.23 -4.33 25.54
C LYS A 117 -7.52 -3.79 26.18
N GLN A 118 -8.67 -3.85 25.53
CA GLN A 118 -9.93 -3.39 26.13
C GLN A 118 -10.48 -4.44 27.11
N SER A 119 -10.14 -4.26 28.38
CA SER A 119 -10.62 -5.02 29.51
C SER A 119 -12.08 -4.68 29.85
N GLY A 120 -12.96 -5.67 29.72
CA GLY A 120 -14.20 -5.82 30.47
C GLY A 120 -15.44 -5.03 30.02
N ILE A 121 -15.30 -3.85 29.43
CA ILE A 121 -16.46 -3.02 29.04
C ILE A 121 -16.59 -3.03 27.50
N PRO A 122 -17.72 -3.48 26.93
CA PRO A 122 -17.90 -3.50 25.48
C PRO A 122 -17.86 -2.06 24.93
N PRO A 123 -16.99 -1.73 23.96
CA PRO A 123 -16.94 -0.41 23.36
C PRO A 123 -18.25 -0.10 22.64
N ALA A 124 -18.62 1.19 22.60
CA ALA A 124 -19.77 1.63 21.83
C ALA A 124 -19.61 1.21 20.36
N LYS A 125 -20.69 0.70 19.73
CA LYS A 125 -20.65 0.18 18.34
C LYS A 125 -20.02 1.16 17.34
N TRP A 126 -20.25 2.46 17.53
CA TRP A 126 -19.67 3.54 16.72
C TRP A 126 -18.15 3.63 16.82
N GLN A 127 -17.58 3.37 17.99
CA GLN A 127 -16.15 3.47 18.20
C GLN A 127 -15.40 2.35 17.48
N THR A 128 -15.89 1.12 17.59
CA THR A 128 -15.38 -0.02 16.82
C THR A 128 -15.51 0.21 15.32
N LEU A 129 -16.62 0.84 14.88
CA LEU A 129 -16.82 1.18 13.48
C LEU A 129 -15.78 2.20 12.99
N MET A 130 -15.54 3.29 13.72
CA MET A 130 -14.56 4.30 13.33
C MET A 130 -13.14 3.76 13.28
N VAL A 131 -12.72 2.97 14.28
CA VAL A 131 -11.39 2.35 14.33
C VAL A 131 -11.18 1.40 13.15
N ASN A 132 -12.18 0.61 12.80
CA ASN A 132 -12.10 -0.34 11.70
C ASN A 132 -12.23 0.32 10.31
N ALA A 133 -12.97 1.43 10.20
CA ALA A 133 -13.17 2.14 8.94
C ALA A 133 -12.03 3.11 8.60
N THR A 134 -11.28 3.59 9.60
CA THR A 134 -10.24 4.62 9.40
C THR A 134 -9.15 4.18 8.41
N PRO A 135 -8.52 3.00 8.55
CA PRO A 135 -7.46 2.57 7.62
C PRO A 135 -7.90 2.49 6.14
N PRO A 136 -9.03 1.84 5.78
CA PRO A 136 -9.46 1.81 4.39
C PRO A 136 -9.91 3.17 3.85
N VAL A 137 -10.51 4.04 4.67
CA VAL A 137 -10.86 5.41 4.25
C VAL A 137 -9.61 6.18 3.90
N LEU A 138 -8.59 6.17 4.77
CA LEU A 138 -7.30 6.82 4.51
C LEU A 138 -6.65 6.28 3.23
N TYR A 139 -6.68 4.96 3.05
CA TYR A 139 -6.14 4.31 1.85
C TYR A 139 -6.85 4.79 0.57
N ILE A 140 -8.18 4.81 0.57
CA ILE A 140 -8.98 5.29 -0.58
C ILE A 140 -8.69 6.76 -0.84
N CYS A 141 -8.60 7.61 0.19
CA CYS A 141 -8.28 9.03 0.02
C CYS A 141 -6.91 9.22 -0.66
N VAL A 142 -5.85 8.61 -0.14
CA VAL A 142 -4.50 8.70 -0.71
C VAL A 142 -4.44 8.15 -2.14
N PHE A 143 -5.17 7.06 -2.40
CA PHE A 143 -5.31 6.47 -3.73
C PHE A 143 -5.97 7.44 -4.72
N VAL A 144 -7.14 7.99 -4.35
CA VAL A 144 -7.91 8.91 -5.17
C VAL A 144 -7.12 10.20 -5.43
N GLU A 145 -6.44 10.74 -4.43
CA GLU A 145 -5.63 11.95 -4.59
C GLU A 145 -4.50 11.77 -5.60
N SER A 146 -3.75 10.67 -5.48
CA SER A 146 -2.64 10.42 -6.40
C SER A 146 -3.15 10.10 -7.81
N LEU A 147 -4.31 9.45 -7.92
CA LEU A 147 -4.97 9.22 -9.19
C LEU A 147 -5.40 10.55 -9.83
N LEU A 148 -6.07 11.42 -9.08
CA LEU A 148 -6.50 12.74 -9.55
C LEU A 148 -5.31 13.61 -9.94
N TYR A 149 -4.24 13.60 -9.14
CA TYR A 149 -3.01 14.34 -9.43
C TYR A 149 -2.35 13.83 -10.72
N GLY A 150 -2.23 12.51 -10.87
CA GLY A 150 -1.65 11.88 -12.05
C GLY A 150 -2.43 12.16 -13.33
N ILE A 151 -3.77 12.23 -13.25
CA ILE A 151 -4.64 12.61 -14.38
C ILE A 151 -4.50 14.10 -14.69
N SER A 152 -4.40 14.95 -13.67
CA SER A 152 -4.37 16.42 -13.82
C SER A 152 -3.04 16.94 -14.35
N MET A 153 -1.92 16.28 -14.03
CA MET A 153 -0.57 16.73 -14.39
C MET A 153 0.27 15.64 -15.09
N PRO A 154 -0.14 15.15 -16.28
CA PRO A 154 0.55 14.04 -16.96
C PRO A 154 2.00 14.36 -17.33
N ARG A 155 2.33 15.65 -17.52
CA ARG A 155 3.70 16.08 -17.85
C ARG A 155 4.72 15.88 -16.72
N GLN A 156 4.27 15.74 -15.48
CA GLN A 156 5.15 15.53 -14.32
C GLN A 156 5.42 14.05 -14.04
N VAL A 157 4.77 13.16 -14.78
CA VAL A 157 4.89 11.72 -14.66
C VAL A 157 6.04 11.28 -15.54
N GLN A 158 7.17 10.93 -14.93
CA GLN A 158 8.33 10.45 -15.66
C GLN A 158 8.53 8.96 -15.38
N ARG A 159 8.94 8.23 -16.42
CA ARG A 159 9.26 6.82 -16.27
C ARG A 159 10.63 6.71 -15.61
N GLU A 160 10.71 5.91 -14.56
CA GLU A 160 11.97 5.56 -13.92
C GLU A 160 12.92 4.93 -14.95
N PRO A 161 14.25 5.13 -14.88
CA PRO A 161 15.21 4.53 -15.81
C PRO A 161 15.13 2.99 -15.90
N THR A 162 14.61 2.35 -14.85
CA THR A 162 14.35 0.91 -14.81
C THR A 162 13.18 0.49 -15.71
N GLY A 163 12.40 1.44 -16.20
CA GLY A 163 11.22 1.19 -17.02
C GLY A 163 10.05 0.51 -16.29
N MET A 164 10.20 0.19 -15.00
CA MET A 164 9.20 -0.57 -14.23
C MET A 164 8.12 0.30 -13.58
N TYR A 165 8.50 1.51 -13.18
CA TYR A 165 7.62 2.42 -12.45
C TYR A 165 7.61 3.79 -13.09
N CYS A 166 6.51 4.51 -12.89
CA CYS A 166 6.46 5.94 -13.15
C CYS A 166 6.61 6.64 -11.80
N HIS A 167 7.55 7.56 -11.70
CA HIS A 167 7.64 8.46 -10.56
C HIS A 167 7.03 9.81 -10.91
N ILE A 168 6.43 10.45 -9.93
CA ILE A 168 6.06 11.86 -10.00
C ILE A 168 7.25 12.62 -9.45
N ALA A 169 7.90 13.46 -10.27
CA ALA A 169 9.07 14.22 -9.81
C ALA A 169 8.71 15.28 -8.75
N ALA A 170 7.43 15.66 -8.66
CA ALA A 170 6.96 16.65 -7.71
C ALA A 170 6.72 16.04 -6.31
N PRO A 171 7.14 16.72 -5.23
CA PRO A 171 6.96 16.24 -3.86
C PRO A 171 5.53 16.41 -3.33
N PHE A 172 4.65 17.12 -4.05
CA PHE A 172 3.30 17.48 -3.57
C PHE A 172 2.44 16.29 -3.13
N PRO A 173 2.30 15.20 -3.91
CA PRO A 173 1.46 14.07 -3.51
C PRO A 173 1.94 13.41 -2.20
N SER A 174 3.26 13.33 -2.02
CA SER A 174 3.87 12.80 -0.80
C SER A 174 3.62 13.69 0.41
N ILE A 175 3.72 15.02 0.25
CA ILE A 175 3.46 15.99 1.32
C ILE A 175 1.98 15.95 1.74
N ILE A 176 1.05 15.95 0.78
CA ILE A 176 -0.40 15.91 1.06
C ILE A 176 -0.76 14.60 1.76
N SER A 177 -0.28 13.46 1.24
CA SER A 177 -0.51 12.15 1.86
C SER A 177 0.05 12.09 3.28
N ALA A 178 1.26 12.62 3.51
CA ALA A 178 1.86 12.67 4.84
C ALA A 178 1.06 13.55 5.80
N ALA A 179 0.58 14.72 5.33
CA ALA A 179 -0.26 15.61 6.12
C ALA A 179 -1.59 14.94 6.50
N LEU A 180 -2.24 14.23 5.58
CA LEU A 180 -3.46 13.48 5.86
C LEU A 180 -3.20 12.38 6.89
N VAL A 181 -2.16 11.56 6.70
CA VAL A 181 -1.79 10.52 7.65
C VAL A 181 -1.56 11.11 9.04
N ALA A 182 -0.87 12.26 9.14
CA ALA A 182 -0.65 12.96 10.39
C ALA A 182 -1.96 13.44 11.04
N ILE A 183 -2.87 14.06 10.26
CA ILE A 183 -4.18 14.52 10.75
C ILE A 183 -5.02 13.35 11.26
N PHE A 184 -5.06 12.24 10.52
CA PHE A 184 -5.77 11.02 10.93
C PHE A 184 -5.15 10.35 12.16
N ALA A 185 -3.82 10.37 12.28
CA ALA A 185 -3.14 9.86 13.47
C ALA A 185 -3.44 10.72 14.70
N VAL A 186 -3.38 12.05 14.58
CA VAL A 186 -3.71 12.97 15.67
C VAL A 186 -5.17 12.83 16.08
N SER A 187 -6.10 12.74 15.13
CA SER A 187 -7.51 12.55 15.44
C SER A 187 -7.76 11.23 16.17
N MET A 188 -7.15 10.13 15.73
CA MET A 188 -7.17 8.83 16.43
C MET A 188 -6.68 8.95 17.88
N ILE A 189 -5.56 9.64 18.12
CA ILE A 189 -5.02 9.85 19.47
C ILE A 189 -5.98 10.67 20.34
N ILE A 190 -6.56 11.74 19.79
CA ILE A 190 -7.55 12.57 20.50
C ILE A 190 -8.77 11.71 20.86
N PHE A 191 -9.31 10.95 19.91
CA PHE A 191 -10.44 10.04 20.16
C PHE A 191 -10.13 9.00 21.23
N GLU A 192 -8.94 8.39 21.20
CA GLU A 192 -8.52 7.43 22.22
C GLU A 192 -8.40 8.10 23.60
N SER A 193 -7.80 9.29 23.66
CA SER A 193 -7.64 10.04 24.90
C SER A 193 -8.98 10.43 25.53
N MET A 194 -9.93 10.91 24.71
CA MET A 194 -11.28 11.25 25.15
C MET A 194 -12.01 10.01 25.67
N THR A 195 -11.88 8.88 24.97
CA THR A 195 -12.51 7.62 25.39
C THR A 195 -11.96 7.15 26.73
N ARG A 196 -10.64 7.16 26.89
CA ARG A 196 -9.99 6.78 28.16
C ARG A 196 -10.47 7.67 29.30
N ARG A 197 -10.51 8.99 29.08
CA ARG A 197 -11.01 9.95 30.08
C ARG A 197 -12.46 9.69 30.45
N TRP A 198 -13.33 9.44 29.47
CA TRP A 198 -14.73 9.10 29.70
C TRP A 198 -14.89 7.81 30.51
N SER A 199 -14.13 6.76 30.16
CA SER A 199 -14.18 5.49 30.89
C SER A 199 -13.74 5.60 32.35
N ASN A 200 -12.85 6.54 32.68
CA ASN A 200 -12.44 6.79 34.06
C ASN A 200 -13.51 7.53 34.87
N LEU A 201 -14.29 8.40 34.24
CA LEU A 201 -15.40 9.11 34.88
C LEU A 201 -16.62 8.21 35.13
N VAL A 202 -16.85 7.24 34.24
CA VAL A 202 -17.99 6.29 34.33
C VAL A 202 -17.63 5.04 35.15
N LYS A 203 -16.68 5.10 36.08
CA LYS A 203 -16.57 4.10 37.16
C LYS A 203 -17.27 4.62 38.42
N PRO A 204 -18.62 4.63 38.49
CA PRO A 204 -19.30 4.94 39.73
C PRO A 204 -19.10 3.78 40.71
N GLY A 205 -18.31 4.01 41.76
CA GLY A 205 -18.56 3.40 43.08
C GLY A 205 -18.37 1.89 43.22
N GLN A 206 -17.30 1.28 42.71
CA GLN A 206 -16.98 -0.12 43.02
C GLN A 206 -16.25 -0.31 44.38
N SER A 207 -16.33 0.66 45.29
CA SER A 207 -15.51 0.70 46.52
C SER A 207 -16.21 0.30 47.83
N ILE A 208 -17.44 -0.23 47.85
CA ILE A 208 -18.14 -0.43 49.16
C ILE A 208 -18.59 -1.88 49.46
N THR A 209 -18.52 -2.83 48.54
CA THR A 209 -19.06 -4.19 48.81
C THR A 209 -18.09 -5.20 49.45
N SER A 210 -16.85 -4.84 49.77
CA SER A 210 -15.89 -5.77 50.41
C SER A 210 -15.80 -5.68 51.94
N LEU A 211 -16.71 -4.96 52.61
CA LEU A 211 -16.66 -4.75 54.08
C LEU A 211 -17.79 -5.47 54.87
N SER A 212 -18.48 -6.44 54.27
CA SER A 212 -19.62 -7.16 54.89
C SER A 212 -19.34 -8.64 55.20
N SER A 213 -18.10 -9.10 55.27
CA SER A 213 -17.78 -10.49 55.67
C SER A 213 -16.75 -10.59 56.80
N GLN A 214 -16.90 -9.76 57.83
CA GLN A 214 -16.37 -10.03 59.18
C GLN A 214 -17.50 -10.01 60.18
#